data_AF-A0A1Y3BHG8-F1
#
_entry.id   AF-A0A1Y3BHG8-F1
#
_cell.length_a   1.000
_cell.length_b   1.000
_cell.length_c   1.000
_cell.angle_alpha   90.00
_cell.angle_beta   90.00
_cell.angle_gamma   90.00
#
_symmetry.space_group_name_H-M   'P 1'
#
loop_
_entity.id
_entity.type
_entity.pdbx_description
1 polymer ?
#
loop_
_entity_poly.entity_id
_entity_poly.type
_entity_poly.pdbx_seq_one_letter_code
_entity_poly.pdbx_strand_id
1 'polypeptide(L)'
;MLRELVEVESVLQQKCSLLARPYCTSIGLYIVGVLSRYHNYVLASTEDIYQIFDGLWKLVRHVGTPNDCSSAERCIFFYIDDLYSSCAYVLKKYQDIISPISQKIKSMIAIRDENTKGSLNHPCIMMQYLKNPREKVDSIHIRQLNENASDRYSLVFNAIRCITEANDMDYLNELSVLCAELTASCWLLSNEWFDAIQALCNPKCTNDYISLLTQINIGDRSIYDNIAVFVSILVARRCFSLVDLIYRVFIGSLLIPTVESGEETERKARLCCHLILYLFKYYDSPLAASNSAMNSSFASSSRYSLTSPGPLGLSTVAPTLVSGQKSPFNIKYACDRYLLGGALNSLQLELILTLLKAIMRLGKLFLHFQSKLQSTYLFLYKHSL
;
A
#
# COMPACT_ATOMS: atom_id res chain seq x y z
N MET A 1 -27.28 4.43 3.85
CA MET A 1 -25.93 4.60 4.43
C MET A 1 -25.19 5.85 3.95
N LEU A 2 -24.75 5.99 2.69
CA LEU A 2 -23.95 7.16 2.29
C LEU A 2 -24.69 8.51 2.46
N ARG A 3 -25.98 8.55 2.08
CA ARG A 3 -26.85 9.73 2.30
C ARG A 3 -26.97 10.08 3.79
N GLU A 4 -27.29 9.09 4.62
CA GLU A 4 -27.41 9.26 6.08
C GLU A 4 -26.09 9.75 6.69
N LEU A 5 -24.94 9.30 6.16
CA LEU A 5 -23.62 9.70 6.64
C LEU A 5 -23.36 11.20 6.41
N VAL A 6 -23.82 11.75 5.29
CA VAL A 6 -23.74 13.20 5.02
C VAL A 6 -24.64 13.98 5.99
N GLU A 7 -25.83 13.47 6.30
CA GLU A 7 -26.72 14.08 7.28
C GLU A 7 -26.11 14.06 8.70
N VAL A 8 -25.49 12.94 9.08
CA VAL A 8 -24.73 12.81 10.35
C VAL A 8 -23.58 13.81 10.42
N GLU A 9 -22.80 13.96 9.34
CA GLU A 9 -21.71 14.93 9.29
C GLU A 9 -22.21 16.37 9.51
N SER A 10 -23.33 16.73 8.87
CA SER A 10 -23.94 18.06 9.07
C SER A 10 -24.33 18.30 10.54
N VAL A 11 -24.91 17.30 11.21
CA VAL A 11 -25.27 17.38 12.63
C VAL A 11 -24.03 17.48 13.54
N LEU A 12 -22.98 16.72 13.25
CA LEU A 12 -21.73 16.78 14.02
C LEU A 12 -21.06 18.16 13.91
N GLN A 13 -21.05 18.74 12.70
CA GLN A 13 -20.52 20.08 12.46
C GLN A 13 -21.34 21.16 13.18
N GLN A 14 -22.67 21.09 13.13
CA GLN A 14 -23.55 22.02 13.86
C GLN A 14 -23.31 21.98 15.38
N LYS A 15 -22.91 20.82 15.90
CA LYS A 15 -22.60 20.63 17.33
C LYS A 15 -21.14 20.92 17.69
N CYS A 16 -20.31 21.38 16.74
CA CYS A 16 -18.87 21.59 16.94
C CYS A 16 -18.17 20.34 17.54
N SER A 17 -18.61 19.15 17.16
CA SER A 17 -18.08 17.91 17.72
C SER A 17 -16.66 17.65 17.24
N LEU A 18 -15.80 17.14 18.12
CA LEU A 18 -14.45 16.67 17.76
C LEU A 18 -14.49 15.47 16.80
N LEU A 19 -15.65 14.81 16.66
CA LEU A 19 -15.88 13.72 15.72
C LEU A 19 -16.27 14.21 14.32
N ALA A 20 -16.68 15.47 14.18
CA ALA A 20 -17.00 16.07 12.88
C ALA A 20 -15.77 15.98 12.00
N ARG A 21 -15.92 15.43 10.79
CA ARG A 21 -14.86 15.01 9.85
C ARG A 21 -14.26 13.62 10.15
N PRO A 22 -13.43 13.36 11.18
CA PRO A 22 -12.76 12.06 11.32
C PRO A 22 -13.69 10.85 11.36
N TYR A 23 -14.85 10.97 12.01
CA TYR A 23 -15.79 9.85 12.10
C TYR A 23 -16.41 9.51 10.75
N CYS A 24 -17.00 10.51 10.07
CA CYS A 24 -17.70 10.28 8.81
C CYS A 24 -16.74 9.95 7.67
N THR A 25 -15.55 10.55 7.61
CA THR A 25 -14.56 10.20 6.59
C THR A 25 -13.98 8.81 6.82
N SER A 26 -13.79 8.38 8.08
CA SER A 26 -13.41 7.00 8.40
C SER A 26 -14.46 6.00 7.92
N ILE A 27 -15.75 6.23 8.16
CA ILE A 27 -16.82 5.36 7.63
C ILE A 27 -16.87 5.45 6.10
N GLY A 28 -16.72 6.65 5.53
CA GLY A 28 -16.65 6.88 4.09
C GLY A 28 -15.53 6.06 3.44
N LEU A 29 -14.39 5.90 4.10
CA LEU A 29 -13.31 5.04 3.65
C LEU A 29 -13.69 3.56 3.58
N TYR A 30 -14.44 3.03 4.57
CA TYR A 30 -14.95 1.66 4.50
C TYR A 30 -15.91 1.47 3.33
N ILE A 31 -16.81 2.45 3.11
CA ILE A 31 -17.71 2.45 1.96
C ILE A 31 -16.91 2.45 0.65
N VAL A 32 -15.94 3.35 0.51
CA VAL A 32 -15.07 3.44 -0.67
C VAL A 32 -14.26 2.17 -0.87
N GLY A 33 -13.81 1.49 0.19
CA GLY A 33 -13.18 0.18 0.09
C GLY A 33 -14.08 -0.83 -0.64
N VAL A 34 -15.32 -0.98 -0.17
CA VAL A 34 -16.30 -1.88 -0.80
C VAL A 34 -16.58 -1.47 -2.24
N LEU A 35 -16.85 -0.18 -2.49
CA LEU A 35 -17.12 0.33 -3.83
C LEU A 35 -15.95 0.10 -4.79
N SER A 36 -14.71 0.32 -4.33
CA SER A 36 -13.48 0.07 -5.10
C SER A 36 -13.33 -1.41 -5.45
N ARG A 37 -13.64 -2.31 -4.52
CA ARG A 37 -13.59 -3.75 -4.77
C ARG A 37 -14.59 -4.18 -5.85
N TYR A 38 -15.80 -3.63 -5.80
CA TYR A 38 -16.90 -3.97 -6.70
C TYR A 38 -17.12 -2.92 -7.79
N HIS A 39 -16.07 -2.18 -8.18
CA HIS A 39 -16.18 -1.02 -9.07
C HIS A 39 -16.94 -1.33 -10.36
N ASN A 40 -16.64 -2.45 -11.04
CA ASN A 40 -17.34 -2.84 -12.27
C ASN A 40 -18.86 -3.06 -12.07
N TYR A 41 -19.30 -3.51 -10.90
CA TYR A 41 -20.73 -3.63 -10.59
C TYR A 41 -21.36 -2.26 -10.35
N VAL A 42 -20.63 -1.33 -9.71
CA VAL A 42 -21.06 0.07 -9.56
C VAL A 42 -21.26 0.71 -10.94
N LEU A 43 -20.33 0.50 -11.89
CA LEU A 43 -20.44 1.03 -13.25
C LEU A 43 -21.64 0.48 -14.03
N ALA A 44 -22.12 -0.73 -13.69
CA ALA A 44 -23.31 -1.32 -14.30
C ALA A 44 -24.63 -0.73 -13.77
N SER A 45 -24.63 -0.09 -12.59
CA SER A 45 -25.81 0.55 -12.00
C SER A 45 -25.80 2.06 -12.21
N THR A 46 -26.24 2.53 -13.38
CA THR A 46 -26.19 3.96 -13.75
C THR A 46 -27.04 4.86 -12.86
N GLU A 47 -28.12 4.36 -12.27
CA GLU A 47 -28.99 5.10 -11.35
C GLU A 47 -28.30 5.45 -10.03
N ASP A 48 -27.41 4.58 -9.55
CA ASP A 48 -26.72 4.73 -8.27
C ASP A 48 -25.46 5.60 -8.39
N ILE A 49 -24.84 5.68 -9.58
CA ILE A 49 -23.59 6.42 -9.81
C ILE A 49 -23.71 7.87 -9.35
N TYR A 50 -24.82 8.56 -9.66
CA TYR A 50 -25.03 9.93 -9.22
C TYR A 50 -25.12 10.05 -7.70
N GLN A 51 -25.81 9.13 -7.04
CA GLN A 51 -26.00 9.17 -5.59
C GLN A 51 -24.70 8.85 -4.85
N ILE A 52 -23.94 7.88 -5.34
CA ILE A 52 -22.62 7.52 -4.83
C ILE A 52 -21.68 8.70 -4.98
N PHE A 53 -21.59 9.27 -6.19
CA PHE A 53 -20.73 10.40 -6.47
C PHE A 53 -21.10 11.61 -5.61
N ASP A 54 -22.37 12.00 -5.58
CA ASP A 54 -22.85 13.17 -4.83
C ASP A 54 -22.64 13.03 -3.32
N GLY A 55 -22.91 11.84 -2.77
CA GLY A 55 -22.70 11.56 -1.35
C GLY A 55 -21.21 11.60 -0.97
N LEU A 56 -20.33 10.99 -1.77
CA LEU A 56 -18.89 11.03 -1.53
C LEU A 56 -18.34 12.45 -1.66
N TRP A 57 -18.76 13.17 -2.70
CA TRP A 57 -18.38 14.56 -2.89
C TRP A 57 -18.78 15.44 -1.71
N LYS A 58 -20.02 15.30 -1.21
CA LYS A 58 -20.49 16.04 -0.04
C LYS A 58 -19.69 15.75 1.24
N LEU A 59 -19.11 14.56 1.38
CA LEU A 59 -18.27 14.22 2.52
C LEU A 59 -16.88 14.85 2.49
N VAL A 60 -16.36 15.25 1.33
CA VAL A 60 -14.97 15.75 1.20
C VAL A 60 -14.84 17.13 0.59
N ARG A 61 -15.93 17.72 0.08
CA ARG A 61 -15.94 19.04 -0.58
C ARG A 61 -15.44 20.20 0.27
N HIS A 62 -15.35 20.05 1.60
CA HIS A 62 -14.76 21.07 2.49
C HIS A 62 -13.25 21.16 2.33
N VAL A 63 -12.59 20.11 1.84
CA VAL A 63 -11.16 20.10 1.56
C VAL A 63 -10.94 20.78 0.20
N GLY A 64 -10.67 22.09 0.24
CA GLY A 64 -10.42 22.90 -0.96
C GLY A 64 -9.08 22.60 -1.65
N THR A 65 -8.12 22.03 -0.92
CA THR A 65 -6.82 21.60 -1.45
C THR A 65 -6.53 20.18 -0.97
N PRO A 66 -6.27 19.19 -1.85
CA PRO A 66 -6.03 17.82 -1.41
C PRO A 66 -4.69 17.61 -0.65
N ASN A 67 -3.95 18.69 -0.35
CA ASN A 67 -2.78 18.68 0.54
C ASN A 67 -3.16 18.84 2.03
N ASP A 68 -4.41 19.25 2.33
CA ASP A 68 -4.92 19.41 3.69
C ASP A 68 -6.02 18.38 3.96
N CYS A 69 -5.71 17.13 3.65
CA CYS A 69 -6.62 16.01 3.76
C CYS A 69 -6.03 14.89 4.63
N SER A 70 -6.92 14.16 5.29
CA SER A 70 -6.61 12.88 5.92
C SER A 70 -6.42 11.79 4.87
N SER A 71 -5.79 10.68 5.25
CA SER A 71 -5.65 9.51 4.35
C SER A 71 -7.01 8.97 3.89
N ALA A 72 -8.03 9.06 4.75
CA ALA A 72 -9.40 8.64 4.43
C ALA A 72 -10.01 9.53 3.33
N GLU A 73 -9.91 10.85 3.49
CA GLU A 73 -10.38 11.82 2.49
C GLU A 73 -9.63 11.68 1.17
N ARG A 74 -8.31 11.48 1.22
CA ARG A 74 -7.49 11.18 0.04
C ARG A 74 -8.09 10.01 -0.73
N CYS A 75 -8.35 8.88 -0.08
CA CYS A 75 -8.93 7.71 -0.74
C CYS A 75 -10.31 7.99 -1.36
N ILE A 76 -11.14 8.79 -0.69
CA ILE A 76 -12.44 9.21 -1.23
C ILE A 76 -12.25 10.06 -2.50
N PHE A 77 -11.34 11.04 -2.49
CA PHE A 77 -11.01 11.83 -3.68
C PHE A 77 -10.53 10.98 -4.84
N PHE A 78 -9.66 10.00 -4.58
CA PHE A 78 -9.19 9.05 -5.59
C PHE A 78 -10.33 8.25 -6.19
N TYR A 79 -11.25 7.75 -5.37
CA TYR A 79 -12.37 6.98 -5.89
C TYR A 79 -13.36 7.85 -6.68
N ILE A 80 -13.58 9.10 -6.27
CA ILE A 80 -14.37 10.07 -7.04
C ILE A 80 -13.74 10.30 -8.42
N ASP A 81 -12.41 10.45 -8.49
CA ASP A 81 -11.66 10.60 -9.76
C ASP A 81 -11.77 9.35 -10.65
N ASP A 82 -11.64 8.16 -10.07
CA ASP A 82 -11.78 6.89 -10.78
C ASP A 82 -13.21 6.72 -11.33
N LEU A 83 -14.23 7.04 -10.52
CA LEU A 83 -15.64 6.99 -10.91
C LEU A 83 -15.96 8.01 -12.01
N TYR A 84 -15.47 9.24 -11.89
CA TYR A 84 -15.61 10.26 -12.93
C TYR A 84 -14.93 9.84 -14.23
N SER A 85 -13.70 9.34 -14.16
CA SER A 85 -12.95 8.88 -15.33
C SER A 85 -13.63 7.72 -16.05
N SER A 86 -14.30 6.84 -15.30
CA SER A 86 -15.06 5.70 -15.84
C SER A 86 -16.42 6.11 -16.44
N CYS A 87 -17.02 7.20 -15.94
CA CYS A 87 -18.40 7.59 -16.26
C CYS A 87 -18.56 9.09 -16.59
N ALA A 88 -17.57 9.69 -17.25
CA ALA A 88 -17.51 11.13 -17.49
C ALA A 88 -18.74 11.67 -18.24
N TYR A 89 -19.34 10.86 -19.12
CA TYR A 89 -20.57 11.21 -19.83
C TYR A 89 -21.75 11.41 -18.88
N VAL A 90 -21.95 10.48 -17.94
CA VAL A 90 -23.01 10.54 -16.93
C VAL A 90 -22.73 11.69 -15.97
N LEU A 91 -21.49 11.80 -15.49
CA LEU A 91 -21.10 12.79 -14.48
C LEU A 91 -20.73 14.16 -15.05
N LYS A 92 -21.05 14.45 -16.31
CA LYS A 92 -20.66 15.68 -17.02
C LYS A 92 -20.98 16.97 -16.24
N LYS A 93 -22.09 17.00 -15.50
CA LYS A 93 -22.48 18.15 -14.67
C LYS A 93 -21.47 18.52 -13.57
N TYR A 94 -20.57 17.61 -13.20
CA TYR A 94 -19.52 17.83 -12.20
C TYR A 94 -18.15 18.14 -12.81
N GLN A 95 -18.04 18.27 -14.14
CA GLN A 95 -16.77 18.46 -14.85
C GLN A 95 -15.95 19.63 -14.32
N ASP A 96 -16.58 20.78 -14.09
CA ASP A 96 -15.88 22.00 -13.64
C ASP A 96 -15.30 21.84 -12.22
N ILE A 97 -15.95 21.01 -11.40
CA ILE A 97 -15.53 20.72 -10.04
C ILE A 97 -14.41 19.67 -10.02
N ILE A 98 -14.55 18.62 -10.84
CA ILE A 98 -13.62 17.47 -10.81
C ILE A 98 -12.35 17.73 -11.58
N SER A 99 -12.39 18.44 -12.70
CA SER A 99 -11.20 18.62 -13.55
C SER A 99 -9.98 19.18 -12.80
N PRO A 100 -10.10 20.22 -11.94
CA PRO A 100 -8.97 20.70 -11.12
C PRO A 100 -8.46 19.66 -10.13
N ILE A 101 -9.37 18.87 -9.54
CA ILE A 101 -9.06 17.86 -8.53
C ILE A 101 -8.32 16.68 -9.18
N SER A 102 -8.81 16.19 -10.33
CA SER A 102 -8.16 15.16 -11.13
C SER A 102 -6.73 15.55 -11.52
N GLN A 103 -6.53 16.80 -11.97
CA GLN A 103 -5.19 17.30 -12.28
C GLN A 103 -4.28 17.28 -11.06
N LYS A 104 -4.78 17.72 -9.91
CA LYS A 104 -4.02 17.73 -8.67
C LYS A 104 -3.69 16.31 -8.19
N ILE A 105 -4.65 15.40 -8.20
CA ILE A 105 -4.49 13.98 -7.90
C ILE A 105 -3.37 13.37 -8.75
N LYS A 106 -3.42 13.57 -10.07
CA LYS A 106 -2.40 13.06 -11.00
C LYS A 106 -1.02 13.60 -10.66
N SER A 107 -0.92 14.87 -10.28
CA SER A 107 0.36 15.50 -9.88
C SER A 107 0.93 14.95 -8.56
N MET A 108 0.08 14.41 -7.67
CA MET A 108 0.47 13.93 -6.34
C MET A 108 1.05 12.53 -6.34
N ILE A 109 0.57 11.64 -7.21
CA ILE A 109 1.10 10.26 -7.32
C ILE A 109 2.24 10.17 -8.33
N ALA A 110 2.35 11.14 -9.26
CA ALA A 110 3.40 11.12 -10.26
C ALA A 110 4.79 11.00 -9.62
N ILE A 111 5.45 9.87 -9.87
CA ILE A 111 6.82 9.64 -9.41
C ILE A 111 7.74 10.57 -10.17
N ARG A 112 8.56 11.33 -9.45
CA ARG A 112 9.50 12.29 -10.01
C ARG A 112 10.93 11.83 -9.78
N ASP A 113 11.74 11.90 -10.83
CA ASP A 113 13.19 11.70 -10.73
C ASP A 113 13.83 12.99 -10.17
N GLU A 114 13.53 13.30 -8.91
CA GLU A 114 14.18 14.42 -8.21
C GLU A 114 15.44 13.88 -7.52
N ASN A 115 16.62 14.33 -7.98
CA ASN A 115 17.91 14.03 -7.35
C ASN A 115 18.05 14.81 -6.03
N THR A 116 17.28 14.43 -5.01
CA THR A 116 17.39 15.04 -3.69
C THR A 116 18.34 14.24 -2.85
N LYS A 117 19.43 14.87 -2.38
CA LYS A 117 20.43 14.18 -1.57
C LYS A 117 19.99 14.11 -0.11
N GLY A 118 19.65 12.90 0.34
CA GLY A 118 19.40 12.61 1.75
C GLY A 118 20.71 12.44 2.53
N SER A 119 20.73 12.85 3.80
CA SER A 119 21.88 12.63 4.69
C SER A 119 21.51 11.66 5.79
N LEU A 120 22.27 10.55 5.89
CA LEU A 120 22.13 9.52 6.93
C LEU A 120 22.21 10.07 8.36
N ASN A 121 22.94 11.17 8.55
CA ASN A 121 23.17 11.76 9.86
C ASN A 121 22.09 12.80 10.25
N HIS A 122 21.10 13.02 9.39
CA HIS A 122 20.03 13.97 9.68
C HIS A 122 19.11 13.42 10.78
N PRO A 123 18.96 14.12 11.93
CA PRO A 123 18.07 13.68 13.00
C PRO A 123 16.62 13.53 12.51
N CYS A 124 15.92 12.51 13.01
CA CYS A 124 14.50 12.33 12.73
C CYS A 124 13.67 13.13 13.76
N ILE A 125 13.29 14.35 13.39
CA ILE A 125 12.48 15.25 14.23
C ILE A 125 11.13 14.63 14.64
N MET A 126 10.61 13.69 13.86
CA MET A 126 9.30 13.07 14.03
C MET A 126 9.36 11.67 14.67
N MET A 127 10.51 11.29 15.23
CA MET A 127 10.73 9.97 15.85
C MET A 127 9.70 9.65 16.95
N GLN A 128 9.18 10.65 17.68
CA GLN A 128 8.16 10.44 18.70
C GLN A 128 6.87 9.84 18.13
N TYR A 129 6.42 10.31 16.96
CA TYR A 129 5.22 9.80 16.30
C TYR A 129 5.45 8.40 15.73
N LEU A 130 6.66 8.10 15.24
CA LEU A 130 6.99 6.75 14.78
C LEU A 130 6.93 5.74 15.94
N LYS A 131 7.38 6.13 17.14
CA LYS A 131 7.30 5.29 18.35
C LYS A 131 5.89 5.19 18.92
N ASN A 132 5.05 6.21 18.71
CA ASN A 132 3.66 6.25 19.17
C ASN A 132 2.71 6.72 18.05
N PRO A 133 2.33 5.82 17.11
CA PRO A 133 1.65 6.23 15.88
C PRO A 133 0.24 6.80 16.04
N ARG A 134 -0.36 6.68 17.23
CA ARG A 134 -1.68 7.23 17.55
C ARG A 134 -1.63 8.68 18.02
N GLU A 135 -0.43 9.20 18.27
CA GLU A 135 -0.26 10.58 18.69
C GLU A 135 -0.58 11.54 17.54
N LYS A 136 -1.30 12.63 17.86
CA LYS A 136 -1.65 13.63 16.86
C LYS A 136 -0.41 14.40 16.43
N VAL A 137 -0.14 14.39 15.13
CA VAL A 137 1.00 15.11 14.55
C VAL A 137 0.76 16.62 14.59
N ASP A 138 1.73 17.36 15.12
CA ASP A 138 1.71 18.82 15.13
C ASP A 138 1.83 19.40 13.70
N SER A 139 1.05 20.44 13.40
CA SER A 139 1.07 21.12 12.11
C SER A 139 2.42 21.74 11.78
N ILE A 140 3.23 22.10 12.79
CA ILE A 140 4.59 22.59 12.60
C ILE A 140 5.46 21.52 11.93
N HIS A 141 5.37 20.26 12.38
CA HIS A 141 6.13 19.17 11.79
C HIS A 141 5.64 18.82 10.38
N ILE A 142 4.33 18.91 10.12
CA ILE A 142 3.78 18.77 8.76
C ILE A 142 4.34 19.84 7.82
N ARG A 143 4.43 21.09 8.30
CA ARG A 143 5.02 22.18 7.52
C ARG A 143 6.49 21.92 7.21
N GLN A 144 7.27 21.49 8.19
CA GLN A 144 8.68 21.13 8.01
C GLN A 144 8.87 20.03 6.96
N LEU A 145 8.07 18.96 6.98
CA LEU A 145 8.12 17.92 5.96
C LEU A 145 7.88 18.45 4.54
N ASN A 146 6.94 19.38 4.38
CA ASN A 146 6.63 19.98 3.09
C ASN A 146 7.75 20.90 2.59
N GLU A 147 8.47 21.58 3.49
CA GLU A 147 9.52 22.54 3.15
C GLU A 147 10.92 21.91 3.01
N ASN A 148 11.22 20.84 3.74
CA ASN A 148 12.57 20.28 3.84
C ASN A 148 12.65 18.82 3.38
N ALA A 149 13.45 18.57 2.35
CA ALA A 149 13.65 17.22 1.83
C ALA A 149 14.46 16.30 2.75
N SER A 150 15.36 16.86 3.56
CA SER A 150 16.13 16.05 4.52
C SER A 150 15.25 15.50 5.63
N ASP A 151 14.22 16.25 6.05
CA ASP A 151 13.22 15.80 7.01
C ASP A 151 12.37 14.67 6.43
N ARG A 152 11.99 14.76 5.15
CA ARG A 152 11.29 13.68 4.44
C ARG A 152 12.13 12.40 4.36
N TYR A 153 13.38 12.54 3.94
CA TYR A 153 14.32 11.43 3.87
C TYR A 153 14.49 10.74 5.24
N SER A 154 14.78 11.53 6.28
CA SER A 154 14.99 11.01 7.63
C SER A 154 13.73 10.36 8.21
N LEU A 155 12.55 10.92 7.96
CA LEU A 155 11.27 10.32 8.34
C LEU A 155 11.09 8.95 7.71
N VAL A 156 11.19 8.85 6.38
CA VAL A 156 10.97 7.58 5.66
C VAL A 156 12.01 6.55 6.05
N PHE A 157 13.29 6.93 6.13
CA PHE A 157 14.37 6.04 6.55
C PHE A 157 14.06 5.41 7.93
N ASN A 158 13.70 6.24 8.90
CA ASN A 158 13.41 5.78 10.26
C ASN A 158 12.07 5.04 10.37
N ALA A 159 11.07 5.38 9.56
CA ALA A 159 9.81 4.66 9.50
C ALA A 159 10.04 3.23 8.99
N ILE A 160 10.79 3.05 7.90
CA ILE A 160 11.13 1.71 7.39
C ILE A 160 11.89 0.89 8.44
N ARG A 161 12.84 1.50 9.16
CA ARG A 161 13.53 0.83 10.27
C ARG A 161 12.55 0.36 11.35
N CYS A 162 11.67 1.25 11.81
CA CYS A 162 10.64 0.92 12.81
C CYS A 162 9.69 -0.19 12.32
N ILE A 163 9.33 -0.20 11.04
CA ILE A 163 8.51 -1.26 10.42
C ILE A 163 9.25 -2.60 10.47
N THR A 164 10.54 -2.63 10.11
CA THR A 164 11.32 -3.89 10.15
C THR A 164 11.57 -4.40 11.57
N GLU A 165 11.62 -3.50 12.56
CA GLU A 165 11.77 -3.83 13.99
C GLU A 165 10.42 -4.18 14.67
N ALA A 166 9.29 -3.93 14.01
CA ALA A 166 7.97 -4.13 14.60
C ALA A 166 7.72 -5.59 14.99
N ASN A 167 7.26 -5.79 16.23
CA ASN A 167 6.94 -7.10 16.78
C ASN A 167 5.47 -7.23 17.22
N ASP A 168 4.70 -6.14 17.11
CA ASP A 168 3.29 -6.02 17.46
C ASP A 168 2.48 -5.65 16.21
N MET A 169 1.43 -6.43 15.92
CA MET A 169 0.61 -6.27 14.71
C MET A 169 -0.21 -4.98 14.73
N ASP A 170 -0.70 -4.58 15.90
CA ASP A 170 -1.42 -3.32 16.06
C ASP A 170 -0.45 -2.17 15.80
N TYR A 171 0.71 -2.15 16.46
CA TYR A 171 1.72 -1.12 16.22
C TYR A 171 2.10 -1.01 14.73
N LEU A 172 2.36 -2.13 14.06
CA LEU A 172 2.68 -2.16 12.63
C LEU A 172 1.58 -1.52 11.77
N ASN A 173 0.32 -1.87 12.02
CA ASN A 173 -0.81 -1.33 11.26
C ASN A 173 -1.04 0.16 11.56
N GLU A 174 -0.95 0.59 12.83
CA GLU A 174 -1.07 2.01 13.18
C GLU A 174 0.06 2.84 12.58
N LEU A 175 1.31 2.34 12.62
CA LEU A 175 2.47 3.00 12.01
C LEU A 175 2.28 3.13 10.49
N SER A 176 1.77 2.09 9.84
CA SER A 176 1.46 2.13 8.40
C SER A 176 0.37 3.15 8.07
N VAL A 177 -0.67 3.25 8.90
CA VAL A 177 -1.74 4.27 8.76
C VAL A 177 -1.19 5.67 9.02
N LEU A 178 -0.35 5.88 10.03
CA LEU A 178 0.33 7.15 10.27
C LEU A 178 1.13 7.59 9.03
N CYS A 179 1.91 6.69 8.43
CA CYS A 179 2.64 7.00 7.19
C CYS A 179 1.70 7.42 6.05
N ALA A 180 0.50 6.81 5.96
CA ALA A 180 -0.51 7.23 5.00
C ALA A 180 -1.12 8.60 5.32
N GLU A 181 -1.37 8.92 6.60
CA GLU A 181 -1.82 10.25 7.05
C GLU A 181 -0.79 11.34 6.75
N LEU A 182 0.49 11.07 7.06
CA LEU A 182 1.60 11.96 6.73
C LEU A 182 1.73 12.17 5.22
N THR A 183 1.50 11.14 4.41
CA THR A 183 1.53 11.25 2.94
C THR A 183 0.35 12.05 2.39
N ALA A 184 -0.82 11.99 3.03
CA ALA A 184 -1.97 12.82 2.68
C ALA A 184 -1.68 14.31 2.95
N SER A 185 -0.94 14.60 4.02
CA SER A 185 -0.51 15.96 4.41
C SER A 185 0.77 16.44 3.71
N CYS A 186 1.59 15.52 3.18
CA CYS A 186 2.82 15.78 2.46
C CYS A 186 2.97 14.76 1.31
N TRP A 187 2.37 15.07 0.16
CA TRP A 187 2.34 14.16 -0.99
C TRP A 187 3.72 13.86 -1.58
N LEU A 188 4.74 14.69 -1.31
CA LEU A 188 6.13 14.44 -1.71
C LEU A 188 6.69 13.14 -1.12
N LEU A 189 6.15 12.68 0.01
CA LEU A 189 6.53 11.40 0.62
C LEU A 189 6.22 10.20 -0.29
N SER A 190 5.32 10.35 -1.27
CA SER A 190 5.03 9.29 -2.25
C SER A 190 6.29 8.84 -3.00
N ASN A 191 7.18 9.78 -3.37
CA ASN A 191 8.46 9.48 -4.02
C ASN A 191 9.43 8.81 -3.04
N GLU A 192 9.51 9.32 -1.81
CA GLU A 192 10.40 8.82 -0.77
C GLU A 192 10.09 7.36 -0.41
N TRP A 193 8.80 7.02 -0.24
CA TRP A 193 8.38 5.63 0.00
C TRP A 193 8.75 4.73 -1.17
N PHE A 194 8.54 5.21 -2.40
CA PHE A 194 8.87 4.48 -3.60
C PHE A 194 10.38 4.20 -3.69
N ASP A 195 11.21 5.22 -3.46
CA ASP A 195 12.67 5.11 -3.49
C ASP A 195 13.20 4.18 -2.41
N ALA A 196 12.64 4.23 -1.20
CA ALA A 196 12.99 3.32 -0.11
C ALA A 196 12.65 1.85 -0.47
N ILE A 197 11.45 1.60 -1.01
CA ILE A 197 11.05 0.25 -1.45
C ILE A 197 11.93 -0.22 -2.62
N GLN A 198 12.28 0.68 -3.54
CA GLN A 198 13.18 0.38 -4.65
C GLN A 198 14.58 0.01 -4.14
N ALA A 199 15.12 0.71 -3.14
CA ALA A 199 16.42 0.39 -2.55
C ALA A 199 16.45 -1.01 -1.92
N LEU A 200 15.36 -1.42 -1.27
CA LEU A 200 15.23 -2.75 -0.66
C LEU A 200 15.09 -3.86 -1.69
N CYS A 201 14.46 -3.61 -2.85
CA CYS A 201 14.10 -4.66 -3.81
C CYS A 201 14.97 -4.70 -5.06
N ASN A 202 15.51 -3.57 -5.52
CA ASN A 202 16.22 -3.45 -6.80
C ASN A 202 17.74 -3.52 -6.59
N PRO A 203 18.42 -4.55 -7.14
CA PRO A 203 19.88 -4.69 -7.09
C PRO A 203 20.66 -3.57 -7.78
N LYS A 204 20.06 -2.91 -8.79
CA LYS A 204 20.69 -1.83 -9.55
C LYS A 204 20.32 -0.44 -9.03
N CYS A 205 19.61 -0.37 -7.90
CA CYS A 205 19.26 0.91 -7.30
C CYS A 205 20.54 1.70 -6.98
N THR A 206 20.51 3.01 -7.19
CA THR A 206 21.61 3.95 -6.87
C THR A 206 21.13 5.15 -6.02
N ASN A 207 19.89 5.11 -5.51
CA ASN A 207 19.34 6.20 -4.71
C ASN A 207 19.89 6.17 -3.26
N ASP A 208 19.68 7.26 -2.53
CA ASP A 208 20.26 7.43 -1.19
C ASP A 208 19.69 6.48 -0.13
N TYR A 209 18.57 5.82 -0.41
CA TYR A 209 17.97 4.84 0.48
C TYR A 209 18.68 3.50 0.50
N ILE A 210 19.66 3.25 -0.38
CA ILE A 210 20.52 2.04 -0.30
C ILE A 210 21.17 1.92 1.07
N SER A 211 21.43 3.05 1.70
CA SER A 211 21.97 3.10 3.06
C SER A 211 21.07 2.45 4.12
N LEU A 212 19.78 2.19 3.86
CA LEU A 212 18.92 1.35 4.70
C LEU A 212 19.53 -0.04 4.94
N LEU A 213 20.25 -0.58 3.94
CA LEU A 213 20.89 -1.89 4.03
C LEU A 213 22.06 -1.93 5.02
N THR A 214 22.52 -0.77 5.50
CA THR A 214 23.48 -0.69 6.62
C THR A 214 22.83 -0.99 7.97
N GLN A 215 21.51 -0.82 8.09
CA GLN A 215 20.75 -1.01 9.34
C GLN A 215 19.74 -2.15 9.25
N ILE A 216 19.35 -2.57 8.05
CA ILE A 216 18.32 -3.59 7.81
C ILE A 216 18.94 -4.80 7.12
N ASN A 217 18.85 -5.96 7.78
CA ASN A 217 19.26 -7.23 7.20
C ASN A 217 18.12 -7.86 6.39
N ILE A 218 18.08 -7.61 5.08
CA ILE A 218 17.11 -8.22 4.14
C ILE A 218 17.26 -9.74 3.97
N GLY A 219 18.29 -10.35 4.57
CA GLY A 219 18.43 -11.80 4.67
C GLY A 219 17.56 -12.41 5.76
N ASP A 220 17.15 -11.62 6.76
CA ASP A 220 16.20 -12.04 7.77
C ASP A 220 14.79 -12.09 7.16
N ARG A 221 14.18 -13.27 7.13
CA ARG A 221 12.83 -13.45 6.58
C ARG A 221 11.74 -12.97 7.55
N SER A 222 12.07 -12.76 8.82
CA SER A 222 11.10 -12.34 9.83
C SER A 222 10.51 -10.95 9.54
N ILE A 223 11.25 -10.09 8.85
CA ILE A 223 10.82 -8.73 8.50
C ILE A 223 9.95 -8.68 7.24
N TYR A 224 9.83 -9.77 6.48
CA TYR A 224 9.20 -9.77 5.16
C TYR A 224 7.69 -9.48 5.27
N ASP A 225 7.02 -10.12 6.22
CA ASP A 225 5.59 -9.88 6.48
C ASP A 225 5.36 -8.42 6.93
N ASN A 226 6.28 -7.84 7.72
CA ASN A 226 6.16 -6.45 8.17
C ASN A 226 6.18 -5.48 6.99
N ILE A 227 7.19 -5.62 6.12
CA ILE A 227 7.31 -4.79 4.91
C ILE A 227 6.11 -5.04 3.99
N ALA A 228 5.64 -6.28 3.87
CA ALA A 228 4.51 -6.62 3.03
C ALA A 228 3.20 -5.97 3.49
N VAL A 229 2.90 -6.00 4.79
CA VAL A 229 1.75 -5.29 5.38
C VAL A 229 1.87 -3.79 5.15
N PHE A 230 3.04 -3.22 5.43
CA PHE A 230 3.29 -1.79 5.26
C PHE A 230 3.07 -1.33 3.81
N VAL A 231 3.74 -1.97 2.85
CA VAL A 231 3.61 -1.66 1.41
C VAL A 231 2.17 -1.83 0.96
N SER A 232 1.47 -2.88 1.42
CA SER A 232 0.08 -3.13 1.06
C SER A 232 -0.86 -2.05 1.58
N ILE A 233 -0.67 -1.56 2.81
CA ILE A 233 -1.46 -0.46 3.37
C ILE A 233 -1.18 0.84 2.62
N LEU A 234 0.09 1.15 2.31
CA LEU A 234 0.42 2.34 1.52
C LEU A 234 -0.21 2.31 0.12
N VAL A 235 -0.20 1.16 -0.55
CA VAL A 235 -0.90 0.97 -1.83
C VAL A 235 -2.41 1.15 -1.66
N ALA A 236 -3.02 0.49 -0.67
CA ALA A 236 -4.45 0.58 -0.39
C ALA A 236 -4.90 2.03 -0.15
N ARG A 237 -4.08 2.79 0.59
CA ARG A 237 -4.32 4.19 0.93
C ARG A 237 -3.89 5.19 -0.14
N ARG A 238 -3.58 4.71 -1.36
CA ARG A 238 -3.17 5.54 -2.50
C ARG A 238 -1.98 6.45 -2.17
N CYS A 239 -1.02 5.96 -1.37
CA CYS A 239 0.21 6.70 -1.08
C CYS A 239 1.11 6.77 -2.32
N PHE A 240 1.12 5.73 -3.14
CA PHE A 240 1.75 5.70 -4.47
C PHE A 240 1.02 4.71 -5.37
N SER A 241 1.36 4.72 -6.67
CA SER A 241 0.75 3.88 -7.70
C SER A 241 1.22 2.43 -7.60
N LEU A 242 0.26 1.49 -7.51
CA LEU A 242 0.56 0.05 -7.62
C LEU A 242 1.15 -0.31 -8.98
N VAL A 243 0.68 0.34 -10.05
CA VAL A 243 1.17 0.12 -11.41
C VAL A 243 2.65 0.50 -11.50
N ASP A 244 3.02 1.66 -10.97
CA ASP A 244 4.41 2.11 -10.97
C ASP A 244 5.28 1.23 -10.07
N LEU A 245 4.78 0.82 -8.89
CA LEU A 245 5.50 -0.13 -8.03
C LEU A 245 5.83 -1.43 -8.78
N ILE A 246 4.85 -2.01 -9.47
CA ILE A 246 5.05 -3.23 -10.26
C ILE A 246 6.05 -3.01 -11.38
N TYR A 247 5.88 -1.95 -12.17
CA TYR A 247 6.69 -1.72 -13.36
C TYR A 247 8.14 -1.33 -13.02
N ARG A 248 8.30 -0.35 -12.14
CA ARG A 248 9.59 0.29 -11.86
C ARG A 248 10.39 -0.39 -10.76
N VAL A 249 9.73 -1.09 -9.83
CA VAL A 249 10.43 -1.84 -8.76
C VAL A 249 10.42 -3.33 -9.07
N PHE A 250 9.24 -3.95 -9.14
CA PHE A 250 9.18 -5.41 -9.16
C PHE A 250 9.71 -6.02 -10.46
N ILE A 251 9.22 -5.58 -11.62
CA ILE A 251 9.69 -6.09 -12.92
C ILE A 251 11.19 -5.81 -13.08
N GLY A 252 11.64 -4.59 -12.76
CA GLY A 252 13.07 -4.22 -12.81
C GLY A 252 13.94 -5.15 -11.96
N SER A 253 13.49 -5.48 -10.74
CA SER A 253 14.21 -6.35 -9.80
C SER A 253 14.25 -7.81 -10.27
N LEU A 254 13.13 -8.33 -10.79
CA LEU A 254 13.00 -9.72 -11.22
C LEU A 254 13.74 -10.06 -12.52
N LEU A 255 14.01 -9.06 -13.35
CA LEU A 255 14.70 -9.25 -14.64
C LEU A 255 16.23 -9.23 -14.52
N ILE A 256 16.77 -8.94 -13.34
CA ILE A 256 18.22 -8.94 -13.10
C ILE A 256 18.69 -10.38 -12.84
N PRO A 257 19.74 -10.87 -13.53
CA PRO A 257 20.28 -12.20 -13.30
C PRO A 257 20.83 -12.31 -11.87
N THR A 258 20.15 -13.06 -10.99
CA THR A 258 20.53 -13.19 -9.57
C THR A 258 21.81 -13.99 -9.34
N VAL A 259 22.17 -14.85 -10.31
CA VAL A 259 23.28 -15.79 -10.19
C VAL A 259 24.65 -15.13 -10.44
N GLU A 260 24.69 -14.06 -11.23
CA GLU A 260 25.93 -13.33 -11.58
C GLU A 260 26.18 -12.13 -10.65
N SER A 261 25.25 -11.83 -9.73
CA SER A 261 25.17 -10.56 -9.00
C SER A 261 25.19 -10.69 -7.48
N GLY A 262 25.56 -11.87 -6.96
CA GLY A 262 25.85 -12.09 -5.54
C GLY A 262 24.63 -12.35 -4.64
N GLU A 263 24.91 -12.72 -3.38
CA GLU A 263 23.92 -13.16 -2.40
C GLU A 263 22.90 -12.07 -2.03
N GLU A 264 23.31 -10.80 -2.03
CA GLU A 264 22.42 -9.66 -1.78
C GLU A 264 21.32 -9.57 -2.85
N THR A 265 21.68 -9.75 -4.13
CA THR A 265 20.72 -9.71 -5.22
C THR A 265 19.65 -10.80 -5.07
N GLU A 266 20.04 -12.00 -4.65
CA GLU A 266 19.10 -13.07 -4.36
C GLU A 266 18.17 -12.71 -3.18
N ARG A 267 18.69 -12.13 -2.10
CA ARG A 267 17.88 -11.66 -0.96
C ARG A 267 16.86 -10.61 -1.39
N LYS A 268 17.27 -9.63 -2.20
CA LYS A 268 16.37 -8.60 -2.76
C LYS A 268 15.28 -9.20 -3.64
N ALA A 269 15.63 -10.16 -4.51
CA ALA A 269 14.67 -10.87 -5.35
C ALA A 269 13.66 -11.67 -4.51
N ARG A 270 14.09 -12.33 -3.43
CA ARG A 270 13.19 -13.05 -2.51
C ARG A 270 12.22 -12.11 -1.81
N LEU A 271 12.70 -10.97 -1.29
CA LEU A 271 11.84 -9.94 -0.71
C LEU A 271 10.81 -9.46 -1.74
N CYS A 272 11.26 -9.11 -2.96
CA CYS A 272 10.39 -8.71 -4.05
C CYS A 272 9.30 -9.75 -4.35
N CYS A 273 9.67 -11.03 -4.48
CA CYS A 273 8.71 -12.12 -4.68
C CYS A 273 7.71 -12.23 -3.51
N HIS A 274 8.17 -12.10 -2.28
CA HIS A 274 7.31 -12.14 -1.10
C HIS A 274 6.29 -10.98 -1.12
N LEU A 275 6.73 -9.75 -1.41
CA LEU A 275 5.83 -8.58 -1.51
C LEU A 275 4.77 -8.77 -2.60
N ILE A 276 5.15 -9.29 -3.77
CA ILE A 276 4.20 -9.59 -4.86
C ILE A 276 3.19 -10.64 -4.40
N LEU A 277 3.66 -11.77 -3.84
CA LEU A 277 2.77 -12.85 -3.37
C LEU A 277 1.79 -12.34 -2.31
N TYR A 278 2.25 -11.51 -1.38
CA TYR A 278 1.43 -10.94 -0.33
C TYR A 278 0.39 -9.94 -0.88
N LEU A 279 0.79 -9.04 -1.79
CA LEU A 279 -0.13 -8.10 -2.45
C LEU A 279 -1.26 -8.86 -3.16
N PHE A 280 -0.92 -9.88 -3.94
CA PHE A 280 -1.88 -10.67 -4.70
C PHE A 280 -2.71 -11.65 -3.86
N LYS A 281 -2.39 -11.88 -2.57
CA LYS A 281 -3.22 -12.69 -1.65
C LYS A 281 -4.64 -12.12 -1.50
N TYR A 282 -4.81 -10.81 -1.69
CA TYR A 282 -6.11 -10.13 -1.59
C TYR A 282 -6.83 -10.02 -2.95
N TYR A 283 -6.24 -10.58 -4.01
CA TYR A 283 -6.88 -10.77 -5.29
C TYR A 283 -7.83 -11.99 -5.24
N ASP A 284 -9.06 -11.76 -4.78
CA ASP A 284 -10.17 -12.70 -4.96
C ASP A 284 -11.09 -12.12 -6.04
N SER A 285 -11.11 -12.75 -7.22
CA SER A 285 -12.15 -12.49 -8.21
C SER A 285 -13.52 -12.86 -7.59
N PRO A 286 -14.59 -12.07 -7.78
CA PRO A 286 -15.94 -12.44 -7.36
C PRO A 286 -16.37 -13.84 -7.85
N LEU A 287 -15.79 -14.31 -8.96
CA LEU A 287 -16.01 -15.64 -9.54
C LEU A 287 -15.19 -16.77 -8.88
N ALA A 288 -14.11 -16.45 -8.15
CA ALA A 288 -13.27 -17.44 -7.48
C ALA A 288 -13.83 -17.88 -6.11
N ALA A 289 -14.70 -17.06 -5.51
CA ALA A 289 -15.31 -17.33 -4.20
C ALA A 289 -16.24 -18.56 -4.19
N SER A 290 -16.84 -18.92 -5.34
CA SER A 290 -17.68 -20.12 -5.46
C SER A 290 -16.88 -21.43 -5.51
N ASN A 291 -15.62 -21.39 -5.98
CA ASN A 291 -14.82 -22.60 -6.21
C ASN A 291 -13.72 -22.85 -5.15
N SER A 292 -13.31 -21.82 -4.41
CA SER A 292 -12.19 -21.90 -3.46
C SER A 292 -12.60 -22.31 -2.03
N ALA A 293 -13.90 -22.47 -1.76
CA ALA A 293 -14.41 -22.93 -0.47
C ALA A 293 -14.07 -24.40 -0.16
N MET A 294 -13.63 -25.19 -1.14
CA MET A 294 -13.38 -26.63 -0.94
C MET A 294 -11.93 -27.04 -0.69
N ASN A 295 -10.90 -26.22 -0.98
CA ASN A 295 -9.52 -26.73 -1.04
C ASN A 295 -8.39 -25.85 -0.46
N SER A 296 -8.66 -24.90 0.44
CA SER A 296 -7.56 -24.17 1.10
C SER A 296 -7.74 -24.06 2.62
N SER A 297 -6.97 -24.89 3.34
CA SER A 297 -6.79 -24.88 4.79
C SER A 297 -6.11 -23.61 5.35
N PHE A 298 -5.80 -22.62 4.50
CA PHE A 298 -5.18 -21.35 4.88
C PHE A 298 -6.11 -20.13 4.77
N ALA A 299 -7.33 -20.28 4.25
CA ALA A 299 -8.18 -19.13 3.88
C ALA A 299 -9.40 -18.89 4.78
N SER A 300 -9.50 -19.54 5.94
CA SER A 300 -10.78 -19.68 6.66
C SER A 300 -11.02 -18.78 7.89
N SER A 301 -10.13 -17.89 8.33
CA SER A 301 -10.30 -17.28 9.67
C SER A 301 -10.55 -15.76 9.77
N SER A 302 -10.71 -14.98 8.68
CA SER A 302 -10.90 -13.52 8.85
C SER A 302 -11.80 -12.81 7.83
N ARG A 303 -12.66 -13.55 7.10
CA ARG A 303 -13.37 -13.02 5.92
C ARG A 303 -14.79 -12.50 6.14
N TYR A 304 -15.31 -12.46 7.38
CA TYR A 304 -16.68 -12.01 7.63
C TYR A 304 -16.79 -11.06 8.82
N SER A 305 -16.33 -9.81 8.67
CA SER A 305 -16.87 -8.73 9.49
C SER A 305 -17.18 -7.58 8.55
N LEU A 306 -18.45 -7.53 8.13
CA LEU A 306 -18.86 -6.87 6.90
C LEU A 306 -19.32 -5.42 7.05
N THR A 307 -19.67 -4.89 8.24
CA THR A 307 -20.37 -3.58 8.25
C THR A 307 -20.37 -2.76 9.55
N SER A 308 -19.62 -3.08 10.62
CA SER A 308 -19.72 -2.29 11.86
C SER A 308 -18.49 -1.41 12.14
N PRO A 309 -18.63 -0.07 12.19
CA PRO A 309 -17.73 0.79 12.95
C PRO A 309 -18.12 0.67 14.44
N GLY A 310 -17.80 -0.45 15.07
CA GLY A 310 -18.02 -0.71 16.49
C GLY A 310 -16.74 -0.48 17.31
N PRO A 311 -16.83 -0.14 18.60
CA PRO A 311 -15.69 0.27 19.41
C PRO A 311 -14.65 -0.85 19.52
N LEU A 312 -13.38 -0.45 19.48
CA LEU A 312 -12.20 -1.28 19.63
C LEU A 312 -12.34 -2.22 20.84
N GLY A 313 -12.43 -3.52 20.59
CA GLY A 313 -12.32 -4.55 21.62
C GLY A 313 -13.35 -5.67 21.50
N LEU A 314 -13.01 -6.72 20.75
CA LEU A 314 -13.26 -8.15 21.01
C LEU A 314 -13.23 -8.92 19.67
N SER A 315 -12.09 -9.50 19.35
CA SER A 315 -12.05 -10.79 18.64
C SER A 315 -10.68 -11.43 18.86
N THR A 316 -10.45 -11.90 20.09
CA THR A 316 -9.38 -12.83 20.42
C THR A 316 -9.90 -14.24 20.25
N VAL A 317 -9.95 -14.73 19.01
CA VAL A 317 -9.87 -16.18 18.79
C VAL A 317 -8.62 -16.40 17.94
N ALA A 318 -7.50 -16.57 18.64
CA ALA A 318 -6.26 -16.99 18.02
C ALA A 318 -6.48 -18.41 17.45
N PRO A 319 -6.15 -18.68 16.18
CA PRO A 319 -6.04 -20.05 15.71
C PRO A 319 -4.96 -20.74 16.57
N THR A 320 -5.26 -21.91 17.10
CA THR A 320 -4.32 -22.75 17.84
C THR A 320 -3.11 -23.07 16.95
N LEU A 321 -2.07 -22.25 17.07
CA LEU A 321 -0.77 -22.47 16.45
C LEU A 321 0.04 -23.41 17.34
N VAL A 322 0.61 -24.43 16.73
CA VAL A 322 1.61 -25.31 17.34
C VAL A 322 2.74 -24.45 17.91
N SER A 323 3.17 -24.75 19.14
CA SER A 323 4.14 -23.96 19.89
C SER A 323 5.36 -23.55 19.05
N GLY A 324 5.54 -22.24 18.82
CA GLY A 324 6.73 -21.67 18.19
C GLY A 324 6.49 -20.88 16.89
N GLN A 325 5.31 -20.97 16.27
CA GLN A 325 4.98 -20.13 15.10
C GLN A 325 4.27 -18.84 15.55
N LYS A 326 4.94 -17.69 15.38
CA LYS A 326 4.26 -16.38 15.45
C LYS A 326 3.19 -16.33 14.35
N SER A 327 1.99 -15.85 14.68
CA SER A 327 0.96 -15.60 13.66
C SER A 327 1.51 -14.63 12.61
N PRO A 328 1.32 -14.89 11.30
CA PRO A 328 1.78 -13.97 10.27
C PRO A 328 1.14 -12.59 10.47
N PHE A 329 1.91 -11.52 10.31
CA PHE A 329 1.37 -10.17 10.33
C PHE A 329 0.39 -10.00 9.18
N ASN A 330 -0.78 -9.40 9.44
CA ASN A 330 -1.81 -9.17 8.44
C ASN A 330 -2.33 -7.74 8.47
N ILE A 331 -2.99 -7.34 7.38
CA ILE A 331 -3.72 -6.07 7.31
C ILE A 331 -4.93 -6.17 8.24
N LYS A 332 -4.93 -5.37 9.31
CA LYS A 332 -5.95 -5.38 10.37
C LYS A 332 -7.30 -4.88 9.86
N TYR A 333 -7.30 -3.72 9.20
CA TYR A 333 -8.54 -3.03 8.83
C TYR A 333 -9.17 -3.60 7.55
N ALA A 334 -10.48 -3.80 7.56
CA ALA A 334 -11.20 -4.36 6.41
C ALA A 334 -11.20 -3.39 5.21
N CYS A 335 -11.31 -2.08 5.45
CA CYS A 335 -11.25 -1.07 4.40
C CYS A 335 -9.97 -1.19 3.56
N ASP A 336 -8.82 -1.40 4.20
CA ASP A 336 -7.52 -1.49 3.53
C ASP A 336 -7.43 -2.75 2.67
N ARG A 337 -7.97 -3.87 3.15
CA ARG A 337 -8.06 -5.12 2.38
C ARG A 337 -8.93 -4.93 1.12
N TYR A 338 -10.08 -4.25 1.25
CA TYR A 338 -10.97 -4.00 0.12
C TYR A 338 -10.40 -2.99 -0.88
N LEU A 339 -9.78 -1.90 -0.39
CA LEU A 339 -9.10 -0.91 -1.23
C LEU A 339 -7.95 -1.54 -2.02
N LEU A 340 -7.11 -2.36 -1.35
CA LEU A 340 -6.07 -3.13 -2.03
C LEU A 340 -6.67 -4.06 -3.09
N GLY A 341 -7.75 -4.76 -2.75
CA GLY A 341 -8.48 -5.60 -3.69
C GLY A 341 -9.01 -4.83 -4.91
N GLY A 342 -9.47 -3.59 -4.72
CA GLY A 342 -9.86 -2.69 -5.81
C GLY A 342 -8.68 -2.24 -6.67
N ALA A 343 -7.56 -1.87 -6.05
CA ALA A 343 -6.33 -1.50 -6.75
C ALA A 343 -5.76 -2.65 -7.61
N LEU A 344 -5.89 -3.89 -7.15
CA LEU A 344 -5.50 -5.06 -7.95
C LEU A 344 -6.48 -5.33 -9.11
N ASN A 345 -7.77 -5.08 -8.91
CA ASN A 345 -8.80 -5.24 -9.95
C ASN A 345 -8.67 -4.21 -11.09
N SER A 346 -8.06 -3.05 -10.83
CA SER A 346 -7.80 -2.02 -11.86
C SER A 346 -6.53 -2.26 -12.67
N LEU A 347 -5.73 -3.29 -12.35
CA LEU A 347 -4.54 -3.61 -13.13
C LEU A 347 -4.91 -4.09 -14.53
N GLN A 348 -4.23 -3.53 -15.53
CA GLN A 348 -4.38 -3.97 -16.92
C GLN A 348 -3.78 -5.37 -17.11
N LEU A 349 -4.43 -6.17 -17.96
CA LEU A 349 -4.01 -7.53 -18.28
C LEU A 349 -2.55 -7.58 -18.78
N GLU A 350 -2.13 -6.59 -19.58
CA GLU A 350 -0.77 -6.48 -20.12
C GLU A 350 0.29 -6.41 -19.02
N LEU A 351 0.03 -5.63 -17.97
CA LEU A 351 0.93 -5.49 -16.84
C LEU A 351 1.03 -6.80 -16.03
N ILE A 352 -0.11 -7.46 -15.79
CA ILE A 352 -0.16 -8.75 -15.11
C ILE A 352 0.65 -9.80 -15.89
N LEU A 353 0.44 -9.89 -17.21
CA LEU A 353 1.19 -10.81 -18.07
C LEU A 353 2.69 -10.49 -18.08
N THR A 354 3.07 -9.22 -18.06
CA THR A 354 4.47 -8.79 -18.01
C THR A 354 5.12 -9.19 -16.68
N LEU A 355 4.43 -8.99 -15.56
CA LEU A 355 4.88 -9.41 -14.24
C LEU A 355 5.05 -10.94 -14.17
N LEU A 356 4.07 -11.70 -14.66
CA LEU A 356 4.15 -13.17 -14.72
C LEU A 356 5.33 -13.64 -15.58
N LYS A 357 5.56 -13.02 -16.74
CA LYS A 357 6.75 -13.32 -17.58
C LYS A 357 8.05 -13.05 -16.85
N ALA A 358 8.14 -11.95 -16.09
CA ALA A 358 9.33 -11.64 -15.27
C ALA A 358 9.56 -12.71 -14.19
N ILE A 359 8.51 -13.11 -13.46
CA ILE A 359 8.58 -14.18 -12.45
C ILE A 359 9.01 -15.51 -13.08
N MET A 360 8.42 -15.88 -14.23
CA MET A 360 8.81 -17.10 -14.95
C MET A 360 10.26 -17.08 -15.42
N ARG A 361 10.76 -15.91 -15.85
CA ARG A 361 12.16 -15.75 -16.27
C ARG A 361 13.11 -15.94 -15.10
N LEU A 362 12.79 -15.39 -13.93
CA LEU A 362 13.55 -15.62 -12.70
C LEU A 362 13.62 -17.12 -12.37
N GLY A 363 12.49 -17.84 -12.44
CA GLY A 363 12.44 -19.28 -12.21
C GLY A 363 13.26 -20.10 -13.22
N LYS A 364 13.24 -19.74 -14.51
CA LYS A 364 14.06 -20.39 -15.55
C LYS A 364 15.55 -20.15 -15.34
N LEU A 365 15.96 -18.94 -14.95
CA LEU A 365 17.35 -18.64 -14.61
C LEU A 365 17.84 -19.52 -13.46
N PHE A 366 16.99 -19.73 -12.44
CA PHE A 366 17.29 -20.59 -11.31
C PHE A 366 17.45 -22.07 -11.72
N LEU A 367 16.51 -22.61 -12.50
CA LEU A 367 16.54 -24.00 -12.97
C LEU A 367 17.68 -24.29 -13.94
N HIS A 368 17.92 -23.40 -14.90
CA HIS A 368 19.02 -23.55 -15.86
C HIS A 368 20.37 -23.58 -15.13
N PHE A 369 20.53 -22.81 -14.07
CA PHE A 369 21.77 -22.83 -13.31
C PHE A 369 21.90 -24.04 -12.38
N GLN A 370 20.83 -24.53 -11.73
CA GLN A 370 20.88 -25.81 -11.01
C GLN A 370 21.34 -26.96 -11.93
N SER A 371 20.85 -26.99 -13.18
CA SER A 371 21.29 -27.97 -14.16
C SER A 371 22.77 -27.81 -14.58
N LYS A 372 23.26 -26.56 -14.67
CA LYS A 372 24.68 -26.25 -14.94
C LYS A 372 25.57 -26.63 -13.77
N LEU A 373 25.20 -26.31 -12.53
CA LEU A 373 25.90 -26.72 -11.31
C LEU A 373 25.98 -28.25 -11.21
N GLN A 374 24.88 -28.97 -11.40
CA GLN A 374 24.92 -30.44 -11.43
C GLN A 374 25.87 -30.97 -12.52
N SER A 375 25.88 -30.37 -13.71
CA SER A 375 26.78 -30.75 -14.80
C SER A 375 28.26 -30.46 -14.47
N THR A 376 28.56 -29.31 -13.85
CA THR A 376 29.92 -28.93 -13.43
C THR A 376 30.41 -29.78 -12.25
N TYR A 377 29.55 -30.11 -11.28
CA TYR A 377 29.88 -31.05 -10.21
C TYR A 377 30.14 -32.47 -10.76
N LEU A 378 29.36 -32.92 -11.74
CA LEU A 378 29.60 -34.21 -12.41
C LEU A 378 30.92 -34.20 -13.22
N PHE A 379 31.28 -33.06 -13.81
CA PHE A 379 32.52 -32.87 -14.57
C PHE A 379 33.75 -32.87 -13.65
N LEU A 380 33.68 -32.22 -12.48
CA LEU A 380 34.75 -32.24 -11.48
C LEU A 380 34.91 -33.63 -10.83
N TYR A 381 33.82 -34.36 -10.61
CA TYR A 381 33.86 -35.73 -10.05
C TYR A 381 34.43 -36.77 -11.04
N LYS A 382 34.32 -36.53 -12.36
CA LYS A 382 34.93 -37.38 -13.40
C LYS A 382 36.43 -37.13 -13.62
N HIS A 383 36.97 -36.03 -13.12
CA HIS A 383 38.40 -35.67 -13.23
C HIS A 383 39.17 -35.81 -11.91
N SER A 384 38.53 -36.32 -10.85
CA SER A 384 39.13 -36.61 -9.55
C SER A 384 39.12 -38.11 -9.17
N LEU A 385 38.79 -38.97 -10.12
CA LEU A 385 39.07 -40.41 -10.18
C LEU A 385 40.04 -40.64 -11.34
#